data_AF-A0A9E1EVX8-F1
#
_entry.id   AF-A0A9E1EVX8-F1
#
_cell.length_a   1.000
_cell.length_b   1.000
_cell.length_c   1.000
_cell.angle_alpha   90.00
_cell.angle_beta   90.00
_cell.angle_gamma   90.00
#
_symmetry.space_group_name_H-M   'P 1'
#
loop_
_entity.id
_entity.type
_entity.pdbx_description
1 polymer ?
#
loop_
_entity_poly.entity_id
_entity_poly.type
_entity_poly.pdbx_seq_one_letter_code
_entity_poly.pdbx_strand_id
1 'polypeptide(L)'
;MKNEEIVRALRCISTAGGENACEHCPYWKEEEVPEEERPIYGADTWHSCDVDRVGLDGADLIERLTARCARYAEEIAVAQERLRWIPVTERLPEISNSWGVSDVVLCIISDPSGYPPPNPGLCVYLEDGRWTCHGQIVRVTHWMPLPAGPEVE
;
A
#
# COMPACT_ATOMS: atom_id res chain seq x y z
N MET A 1 -22.78 -1.56 -2.60
CA MET A 1 -22.76 -0.09 -2.64
C MET A 1 -21.33 0.40 -2.86
N LYS A 2 -21.13 1.52 -3.56
CA LYS A 2 -19.79 2.07 -3.82
C LYS A 2 -19.31 2.85 -2.60
N ASN A 3 -18.00 2.82 -2.33
CA ASN A 3 -17.39 3.53 -1.20
C ASN A 3 -17.75 5.03 -1.18
N GLU A 4 -17.78 5.66 -2.36
CA GLU A 4 -18.12 7.08 -2.52
C GLU A 4 -19.55 7.41 -2.06
N GLU A 5 -20.50 6.49 -2.25
CA GLU A 5 -21.91 6.68 -1.85
C GLU A 5 -22.05 6.64 -0.33
N ILE A 6 -21.32 5.73 0.33
CA ILE A 6 -21.25 5.61 1.80
C ILE A 6 -20.63 6.87 2.39
N VAL A 7 -19.48 7.32 1.85
CA VAL A 7 -18.80 8.54 2.32
C VAL A 7 -19.67 9.77 2.14
N ARG A 8 -20.36 9.89 1.01
CA ARG A 8 -21.29 11.01 0.76
C ARG A 8 -22.44 10.99 1.76
N ALA A 9 -23.04 9.83 2.03
CA ALA A 9 -24.12 9.70 3.00
C ALA A 9 -23.67 10.05 4.43
N LEU A 10 -22.50 9.55 4.86
CA LEU A 10 -21.91 9.90 6.16
C LEU A 10 -21.71 11.40 6.32
N ARG A 11 -21.21 12.08 5.28
CA ARG A 11 -21.05 13.55 5.28
C ARG A 11 -22.40 14.26 5.33
N CYS A 12 -23.38 13.78 4.57
CA CYS A 12 -24.73 14.35 4.52
C CYS A 12 -25.39 14.34 5.91
N ILE A 13 -25.46 13.16 6.56
CA ILE A 13 -26.11 13.03 7.87
C ILE A 13 -25.36 13.75 9.01
N SER A 14 -24.06 14.02 8.83
CA SER A 14 -23.23 14.70 9.84
C SER A 14 -23.16 16.22 9.65
N THR A 15 -23.73 16.76 8.57
CA THR A 15 -23.70 18.21 8.28
C THR A 15 -24.98 18.87 8.80
N ALA A 16 -24.86 19.75 9.79
CA ALA A 16 -25.99 20.53 10.30
C ALA A 16 -26.55 21.45 9.21
N GLY A 17 -27.86 21.37 8.95
CA GLY A 17 -28.53 22.15 7.91
C GLY A 17 -28.10 21.77 6.48
N GLY A 18 -27.74 20.50 6.27
CA GLY A 18 -27.40 19.96 4.95
C GLY A 18 -28.47 20.26 3.90
N GLU A 19 -28.09 20.21 2.62
CA GLU A 19 -29.01 20.46 1.51
C GLU A 19 -30.27 19.59 1.68
N ASN A 20 -31.41 20.25 1.97
CA ASN A 20 -32.73 19.64 2.24
C ASN A 20 -33.34 18.92 1.03
N ALA A 21 -32.54 18.64 0.00
CA ALA A 21 -32.95 18.03 -1.27
C ALA A 21 -32.21 16.70 -1.49
N CYS A 22 -32.03 15.90 -0.44
CA CYS A 22 -31.48 14.54 -0.54
C CYS A 22 -32.49 13.57 -1.15
N GLU A 23 -33.18 13.95 -2.22
CA GLU A 23 -34.15 13.05 -2.85
C GLU A 23 -33.37 11.96 -3.63
N HIS A 24 -33.66 10.68 -3.33
CA HIS A 24 -33.19 9.48 -4.05
C HIS A 24 -31.75 8.99 -3.78
N CYS A 25 -31.14 9.30 -2.63
CA CYS A 25 -29.91 8.59 -2.26
C CYS A 25 -30.20 7.13 -1.83
N PRO A 26 -29.21 6.20 -1.87
CA PRO A 26 -29.43 4.79 -1.51
C PRO A 26 -29.90 4.53 -0.06
N TYR A 27 -29.86 5.54 0.80
CA TYR A 27 -30.27 5.50 2.21
C TYR A 27 -31.56 6.29 2.47
N TRP A 28 -32.23 6.75 1.42
CA TRP A 28 -33.54 7.39 1.53
C TRP A 28 -34.58 6.37 2.03
N LYS A 29 -35.35 6.76 3.03
CA LYS A 29 -36.42 5.95 3.61
C LYS A 29 -37.71 6.77 3.70
N GLU A 30 -38.82 6.15 3.33
CA GLU A 30 -40.16 6.66 3.61
C GLU A 30 -40.69 5.98 4.87
N GLU A 31 -41.28 6.76 5.76
CA GLU A 31 -41.87 6.26 6.99
C GLU A 31 -43.26 6.85 7.16
N GLU A 32 -44.18 6.06 7.72
CA GLU A 32 -45.54 6.50 8.00
C GLU A 32 -45.55 7.42 9.20
N VAL A 33 -46.29 8.53 9.10
CA VAL A 33 -46.52 9.43 10.21
C VAL A 33 -47.55 8.78 11.16
N PRO A 34 -47.25 8.67 12.47
CA PRO A 34 -48.20 8.17 13.45
C PRO A 34 -49.55 8.90 13.35
N GLU A 35 -50.67 8.17 13.46
CA GLU A 35 -52.00 8.71 13.18
C GLU A 35 -52.32 9.98 13.99
N GLU A 36 -51.86 10.02 15.23
CA GLU A 36 -51.98 11.16 16.15
C GLU A 36 -51.18 12.40 15.75
N GLU A 37 -50.13 12.25 14.94
CA GLU A 37 -49.24 13.32 14.47
C GLU A 37 -49.59 13.81 13.06
N ARG A 38 -50.38 13.07 12.29
CA ARG A 38 -50.80 13.46 10.93
C ARG A 38 -51.46 14.85 10.85
N PRO A 39 -52.30 15.29 11.81
CA PRO A 39 -52.86 16.65 11.78
C PRO A 39 -51.82 17.76 11.96
N ILE A 40 -50.66 17.46 12.58
CA ILE A 40 -49.56 18.41 12.81
C ILE A 40 -48.74 18.58 11.54
N TYR A 41 -48.39 17.47 10.90
CA TYR A 41 -47.53 17.46 9.73
C TYR A 41 -48.29 17.61 8.41
N GLY A 42 -49.60 17.35 8.40
CA GLY A 42 -50.44 17.47 7.19
C GLY A 42 -50.15 16.43 6.11
N ALA A 43 -49.48 15.33 6.45
CA ALA A 43 -49.09 14.27 5.53
C ALA A 43 -49.17 12.89 6.21
N ASP A 44 -49.42 11.85 5.41
CA ASP A 44 -49.46 10.45 5.88
C ASP A 44 -48.06 9.82 5.98
N THR A 45 -47.07 10.39 5.30
CA THR A 45 -45.68 9.90 5.25
C THR A 45 -44.69 11.05 5.38
N TRP A 46 -43.54 10.78 6.00
CA TRP A 46 -42.37 11.65 5.97
C TRP A 46 -41.17 10.95 5.32
N HIS A 47 -40.16 11.73 4.98
CA HIS A 47 -38.89 11.22 4.47
C HIS A 47 -37.80 11.35 5.52
N SER A 48 -37.04 10.28 5.71
CA SER A 48 -35.91 10.24 6.63
C SER A 48 -34.71 9.55 5.99
N CYS A 49 -33.53 9.76 6.59
CA CYS A 49 -32.33 9.02 6.24
C CYS A 49 -32.27 7.75 7.09
N ASP A 50 -31.96 6.61 6.47
CA ASP A 50 -31.62 5.37 7.17
C ASP A 50 -30.22 5.50 7.80
N VAL A 51 -30.13 6.27 8.89
CA VAL A 51 -28.89 6.61 9.58
C VAL A 51 -28.20 5.39 10.17
N ASP A 52 -28.98 4.40 10.60
CA ASP A 52 -28.47 3.14 11.15
C ASP A 52 -27.71 2.37 10.07
N ARG A 53 -28.33 2.25 8.87
CA ARG A 53 -27.67 1.60 7.74
C ARG A 53 -26.44 2.37 7.26
N VAL A 54 -26.49 3.72 7.21
CA VAL A 54 -25.30 4.54 6.89
C VAL A 54 -24.17 4.25 7.89
N GLY A 55 -24.50 4.13 9.18
CA GLY A 55 -23.55 3.80 10.23
C GLY A 55 -22.91 2.43 10.06
N LEU A 56 -23.72 1.40 9.80
CA LEU A 56 -23.25 0.03 9.59
C LEU A 56 -22.41 -0.10 8.31
N ASP A 57 -22.91 0.41 7.18
CA ASP A 57 -22.17 0.38 5.91
C ASP A 57 -20.86 1.21 6.01
N GLY A 58 -20.87 2.28 6.82
CA GLY A 58 -19.69 3.07 7.18
C GLY A 58 -18.67 2.29 8.01
N ALA A 59 -19.13 1.56 9.03
CA ALA A 59 -18.28 0.70 9.85
C ALA A 59 -17.65 -0.42 9.02
N ASP A 60 -18.45 -1.14 8.22
CA ASP A 60 -17.99 -2.19 7.31
C ASP A 60 -16.95 -1.68 6.31
N LEU A 61 -17.11 -0.44 5.83
CA LEU A 61 -16.15 0.21 4.95
C LEU A 61 -14.82 0.47 5.68
N ILE A 62 -14.86 0.98 6.91
CA ILE A 62 -13.66 1.26 7.72
C ILE A 62 -12.91 -0.03 8.01
N GLU A 63 -13.59 -1.09 8.43
CA GLU A 63 -12.97 -2.39 8.72
C GLU A 63 -12.27 -2.96 7.48
N ARG A 64 -12.97 -2.94 6.34
CA ARG A 64 -12.43 -3.44 5.06
C ARG A 64 -11.21 -2.63 4.59
N LEU A 65 -11.24 -1.31 4.71
CA LEU A 65 -10.11 -0.46 4.35
C LEU A 65 -8.94 -0.66 5.30
N THR A 66 -9.20 -0.80 6.61
CA THR A 66 -8.17 -1.08 7.61
C THR A 66 -7.47 -2.41 7.35
N ALA A 67 -8.23 -3.47 7.08
CA ALA A 67 -7.67 -4.78 6.72
C ALA A 67 -6.83 -4.71 5.44
N ARG A 68 -7.30 -3.97 4.42
CA ARG A 68 -6.54 -3.77 3.18
C ARG A 68 -5.24 -2.98 3.40
N CYS A 69 -5.29 -1.93 4.23
CA CYS A 69 -4.10 -1.16 4.60
C CYS A 69 -3.08 -2.01 5.37
N ALA A 70 -3.54 -2.86 6.29
CA ALA A 70 -2.65 -3.77 7.03
C ALA A 70 -1.91 -4.73 6.06
N ARG A 71 -2.64 -5.36 5.14
CA ARG A 71 -2.02 -6.23 4.11
C ARG A 71 -1.01 -5.46 3.25
N TYR A 72 -1.33 -4.25 2.80
CA TYR A 72 -0.39 -3.45 2.01
C TYR A 72 0.83 -3.02 2.83
N ALA A 73 0.68 -2.73 4.12
CA ALA A 73 1.82 -2.42 4.97
C ALA A 73 2.80 -3.61 5.07
N GLU A 74 2.27 -4.84 5.19
CA GLU A 74 3.09 -6.06 5.16
C GLU A 74 3.79 -6.25 3.81
N GLU A 75 3.07 -6.09 2.69
CA GLU A 75 3.64 -6.21 1.33
C GLU A 75 4.74 -5.16 1.08
N ILE A 76 4.54 -3.92 1.53
CA ILE A 76 5.52 -2.85 1.42
C ILE A 76 6.74 -3.16 2.30
N ALA A 77 6.56 -3.65 3.52
CA ALA A 77 7.67 -4.03 4.40
C ALA A 77 8.53 -5.14 3.77
N VAL A 78 7.88 -6.17 3.20
CA VAL A 78 8.58 -7.24 2.47
C VAL A 78 9.30 -6.70 1.24
N ALA A 79 8.68 -5.81 0.47
CA ALA A 79 9.31 -5.21 -0.71
C ALA A 79 10.50 -4.30 -0.34
N GLN A 80 10.38 -3.50 0.72
CA GLN A 80 11.46 -2.67 1.23
C GLN A 80 12.63 -3.51 1.72
N GLU A 81 12.36 -4.60 2.44
CA GLU A 81 13.39 -5.53 2.88
C GLU A 81 14.11 -6.18 1.69
N ARG A 82 13.37 -6.60 0.66
CA ARG A 82 13.96 -7.17 -0.57
C ARG A 82 14.81 -6.18 -1.35
N LEU A 83 14.48 -4.89 -1.33
CA LEU A 83 15.15 -3.85 -2.10
C LEU A 83 16.12 -2.99 -1.27
N ARG A 84 16.38 -3.35 0.00
CA ARG A 84 17.31 -2.58 0.84
C ARG A 84 18.75 -2.78 0.38
N TRP A 85 19.54 -1.74 0.55
CA TRP A 85 21.00 -1.84 0.46
C TRP A 85 21.55 -2.53 1.71
N ILE A 86 22.29 -3.62 1.49
CA ILE A 86 22.88 -4.45 2.52
C ILE A 86 24.38 -4.13 2.57
N PRO A 87 24.91 -3.64 3.72
CA PRO A 87 26.35 -3.50 3.90
C PRO A 87 27.05 -4.86 3.81
N VAL A 88 28.20 -4.92 3.15
CA VAL A 88 28.98 -6.18 3.06
C VAL A 88 29.44 -6.70 4.42
N THR A 89 29.47 -5.84 5.44
CA THR A 89 29.78 -6.19 6.84
C THR A 89 28.59 -6.82 7.57
N GLU A 90 27.38 -6.60 7.08
CA GLU A 90 26.16 -7.19 7.64
C GLU A 90 25.93 -8.59 7.08
N ARG A 91 25.94 -8.71 5.75
CA ARG A 91 25.73 -9.98 5.05
C ARG A 91 26.32 -9.93 3.65
N LEU A 92 26.77 -11.08 3.17
CA LEU A 92 27.27 -11.29 1.81
C LEU A 92 26.23 -12.04 0.96
N PRO A 93 26.23 -11.89 -0.37
CA PRO A 93 25.36 -12.66 -1.25
C PRO A 93 25.61 -14.17 -1.07
N GLU A 94 24.54 -14.94 -1.18
CA GLU A 94 24.64 -16.39 -1.16
C GLU A 94 25.27 -16.90 -2.45
N ILE A 95 26.14 -17.89 -2.32
CA ILE A 95 26.76 -18.58 -3.46
C ILE A 95 25.80 -19.68 -3.87
N SER A 96 25.06 -19.43 -4.94
CA SER A 96 23.90 -20.23 -5.34
C SER A 96 24.21 -21.30 -6.39
N ASN A 97 25.44 -21.34 -6.93
CA ASN A 97 25.79 -22.24 -8.03
C ASN A 97 27.10 -23.01 -7.79
N SER A 98 27.27 -24.10 -8.56
CA SER A 98 28.44 -24.99 -8.51
C SER A 98 29.74 -24.35 -9.01
N TRP A 99 29.69 -23.12 -9.52
CA TRP A 99 30.87 -22.38 -10.00
C TRP A 99 31.51 -21.55 -8.89
N GLY A 100 30.97 -21.59 -7.66
CA GLY A 100 31.52 -20.85 -6.52
C GLY A 100 31.28 -19.34 -6.64
N VAL A 101 30.21 -18.92 -7.34
CA VAL A 101 29.85 -17.51 -7.48
C VAL A 101 28.40 -17.26 -7.05
N SER A 102 28.12 -16.06 -6.55
CA SER A 102 26.75 -15.62 -6.31
C SER A 102 25.99 -15.33 -7.59
N ASP A 103 24.68 -15.11 -7.48
CA ASP A 103 23.93 -14.40 -8.51
C ASP A 103 24.45 -12.96 -8.71
N VAL A 104 24.15 -12.38 -9.86
CA VAL A 104 24.49 -10.99 -10.17
C VAL A 104 23.67 -10.05 -9.29
N VAL A 105 24.36 -9.13 -8.63
CA VAL A 105 23.77 -8.14 -7.72
C VAL A 105 24.18 -6.73 -8.11
N LEU A 106 23.38 -5.75 -7.70
CA LEU A 106 23.76 -4.34 -7.81
C LEU A 106 24.60 -3.95 -6.60
N CYS A 107 25.72 -3.28 -6.83
CA CYS A 107 26.70 -2.94 -5.80
C CYS A 107 27.10 -1.47 -5.85
N ILE A 108 27.48 -0.92 -4.70
CA ILE A 108 28.23 0.33 -4.61
C ILE A 108 29.72 0.01 -4.56
N ILE A 109 30.39 0.21 -5.68
CA ILE A 109 31.83 0.02 -5.82
C ILE A 109 32.53 1.22 -5.19
N SER A 110 33.54 0.98 -4.36
CA SER A 110 34.29 2.03 -3.66
C SER A 110 35.79 1.79 -3.81
N ASP A 111 36.51 2.84 -4.20
CA ASP A 111 37.95 2.89 -4.11
C ASP A 111 38.38 3.47 -2.75
N PRO A 112 39.38 2.89 -2.04
CA PRO A 112 39.90 3.45 -0.80
C PRO A 112 40.43 4.88 -0.93
N SER A 113 40.88 5.29 -2.12
CA SER A 113 41.34 6.66 -2.41
C SER A 113 40.20 7.67 -2.54
N GLY A 114 38.94 7.21 -2.63
CA GLY A 114 37.78 8.06 -2.87
C GLY A 114 37.63 8.56 -4.31
N TYR A 115 38.50 8.11 -5.22
CA TYR A 115 38.44 8.43 -6.65
C TYR A 115 38.60 7.17 -7.51
N PRO A 116 37.74 6.92 -8.51
CA PRO A 116 36.53 7.69 -8.84
C PRO A 116 35.47 7.62 -7.72
N PRO A 117 34.50 8.55 -7.69
CA PRO A 117 33.42 8.53 -6.72
C PRO A 117 32.69 7.18 -6.75
N PRO A 118 32.06 6.76 -5.64
CA PRO A 118 31.36 5.48 -5.57
C PRO A 118 30.38 5.33 -6.73
N ASN A 119 30.55 4.25 -7.51
CA ASN A 119 29.79 4.04 -8.73
C ASN A 119 28.95 2.75 -8.59
N PRO A 120 27.63 2.80 -8.86
CA PRO A 120 26.85 1.58 -8.97
C PRO A 120 27.38 0.68 -10.08
N GLY A 121 27.46 -0.62 -9.82
CA GLY A 121 27.87 -1.61 -10.81
C GLY A 121 27.24 -2.98 -10.56
N LEU A 122 27.13 -3.77 -11.63
CA LEU A 122 26.69 -5.16 -11.56
C LEU A 122 27.89 -6.03 -11.21
N CYS A 123 27.81 -6.72 -10.07
CA CYS A 123 28.92 -7.52 -9.54
C CYS A 123 28.45 -8.92 -9.15
N VAL A 124 29.42 -9.81 -8.97
CA VAL A 124 29.24 -11.12 -8.33
C VAL A 124 30.21 -11.28 -7.16
N TYR A 125 29.79 -12.02 -6.14
CA TYR A 125 30.62 -12.42 -5.01
C TYR A 125 31.18 -13.83 -5.25
N LEU A 126 32.47 -14.01 -4.97
CA LEU A 126 33.19 -15.27 -5.17
C LEU A 126 33.36 -16.03 -3.85
N GLU A 127 33.43 -17.36 -3.91
CA GLU A 127 33.69 -18.25 -2.77
C GLU A 127 34.99 -17.95 -2.03
N ASP A 128 35.99 -17.40 -2.73
CA ASP A 128 37.26 -17.00 -2.14
C ASP A 128 37.21 -15.66 -1.37
N GLY A 129 36.03 -15.05 -1.28
CA GLY A 129 35.78 -13.85 -0.50
C GLY A 129 35.91 -12.53 -1.26
N ARG A 130 36.16 -12.57 -2.58
CA ARG A 130 36.35 -11.36 -3.40
C ARG A 130 35.10 -10.99 -4.21
N TRP A 131 35.06 -9.73 -4.65
CA TRP A 131 34.02 -9.21 -5.53
C TRP A 131 34.59 -8.96 -6.92
N THR A 132 33.80 -9.26 -7.95
CA THR A 132 34.19 -8.94 -9.33
C THR A 132 33.12 -8.12 -10.05
N CYS A 133 33.58 -7.15 -10.83
CA CYS A 133 32.78 -6.38 -11.78
C CYS A 133 33.47 -6.49 -13.14
N HIS A 134 32.79 -7.05 -14.16
CA HIS A 134 33.36 -7.29 -15.49
C HIS A 134 34.73 -8.00 -15.47
N GLY A 135 34.90 -8.97 -14.54
CA GLY A 135 36.14 -9.74 -14.39
C GLY A 135 37.27 -9.03 -13.64
N GLN A 136 37.08 -7.77 -13.24
CA GLN A 136 38.05 -7.04 -12.40
C GLN A 136 37.69 -7.19 -10.93
N ILE A 137 38.69 -7.44 -10.08
CA ILE A 137 38.49 -7.45 -8.63
C ILE A 137 38.20 -6.02 -8.17
N VAL A 138 37.07 -5.85 -7.48
CA VAL A 138 36.62 -4.57 -6.95
C VAL A 138 36.38 -4.66 -5.46
N ARG A 139 36.32 -3.49 -4.81
CA ARG A 139 35.86 -3.39 -3.43
C ARG A 139 34.42 -2.85 -3.43
N VAL A 140 33.55 -3.55 -2.71
CA VAL A 140 32.13 -3.21 -2.57
C VAL A 140 31.85 -2.83 -1.13
N THR A 141 31.01 -1.83 -0.91
CA THR A 141 30.56 -1.43 0.43
C THR A 141 29.15 -1.91 0.74
N HIS A 142 28.27 -1.82 -0.25
CA HIS A 142 26.87 -2.20 -0.14
C HIS A 142 26.43 -2.92 -1.40
N TRP A 143 25.47 -3.82 -1.26
CA TRP A 143 24.86 -4.53 -2.37
C TRP A 143 23.35 -4.67 -2.16
N MET A 144 22.62 -4.93 -3.22
CA MET A 144 21.23 -5.32 -3.17
C MET A 144 20.92 -6.33 -4.29
N PRO A 145 19.98 -7.25 -4.08
CA PRO A 145 19.56 -8.16 -5.15
C PRO A 145 18.93 -7.38 -6.31
N LEU A 146 19.06 -7.91 -7.52
CA LEU A 146 18.36 -7.34 -8.67
C LEU A 146 16.84 -7.57 -8.55
N PRO A 147 16.02 -6.62 -9.01
CA PRO A 147 14.60 -6.87 -9.15
C PRO A 147 14.36 -8.03 -10.12
N ALA A 148 13.21 -8.69 -9.98
CA ALA A 148 12.80 -9.69 -10.96
C ALA A 148 12.79 -9.07 -12.37
N GLY A 149 13.21 -9.85 -13.36
CA GLY A 149 13.14 -9.43 -14.75
C GLY A 149 11.70 -9.14 -15.18
N PRO A 150 11.50 -8.38 -16.29
CA PRO A 150 10.17 -8.14 -16.82
C PRO A 150 9.50 -9.47 -17.18
N GLU A 151 8.23 -9.60 -16.84
CA GLU A 151 7.39 -10.71 -17.34
C GLU A 151 7.20 -10.49 -18.84
N VAL A 152 7.53 -11.50 -19.65
CA VAL A 152 7.37 -11.44 -21.11
C VAL A 152 5.88 -11.65 -21.42
N GLU A 153 5.23 -10.65 -22.04
CA GLU A 153 3.88 -10.78 -22.61
C GLU A 153 3.87 -11.60 -23.92
#